data_AF-A0A8T5UHA2-F1
#
_entry.id   AF-A0A8T5UHA2-F1
#
_cell.length_a   1.000
_cell.length_b   1.000
_cell.length_c   1.000
_cell.angle_alpha   90.00
_cell.angle_beta   90.00
_cell.angle_gamma   90.00
#
_symmetry.space_group_name_H-M   'P 1'
#
loop_
_entity.id
_entity.type
_entity.pdbx_description
1 polymer ?
#
loop_
_entity_poly.entity_id
_entity_poly.type
_entity_poly.pdbx_seq_one_letter_code
_entity_poly.pdbx_strand_id
1 'polypeptide(L)' 'MCDNARKICPVFPGAKQMIHQSFEDPSSANGTKEETLEVYRKVRDQIKRWILENLNIF' A
#
# COMPACT_ATOMS: atom_id res chain seq x y z
N MET A 1 0.56 -6.23 -6.29
CA MET A 1 1.04 -7.12 -5.22
C MET A 1 0.33 -6.80 -3.91
N CYS A 2 -0.88 -7.32 -3.63
CA CYS A 2 -1.48 -7.22 -2.28
C CYS A 2 -2.47 -8.34 -1.97
N ASP A 3 -3.31 -8.77 -2.93
CA ASP A 3 -4.26 -9.88 -2.65
C ASP A 3 -3.58 -11.23 -2.38
N ASN A 4 -2.40 -11.45 -2.97
CA ASN A 4 -1.60 -12.64 -2.69
C ASN A 4 -0.83 -12.53 -1.35
N ALA A 5 -0.52 -11.31 -0.90
CA ALA A 5 0.24 -11.09 0.33
C ALA A 5 -0.58 -11.43 1.58
N ARG A 6 -1.90 -11.20 1.55
CA ARG A 6 -2.79 -11.57 2.66
C ARG A 6 -2.81 -13.08 2.94
N LYS A 7 -2.59 -13.91 1.91
CA LYS A 7 -2.49 -15.38 2.04
C LYS A 7 -1.13 -15.86 2.58
N ILE A 8 -0.11 -15.01 2.50
CA ILE A 8 1.28 -15.31 2.91
C ILE A 8 1.62 -14.65 4.25
N CYS A 9 0.86 -13.66 4.70
CA CYS A 9 1.12 -12.95 5.95
C CYS A 9 1.30 -13.94 7.10
N PRO A 10 2.51 -14.03 7.69
CA PRO A 10 2.76 -14.94 8.78
C PRO A 10 1.93 -14.54 9.99
N VAL A 11 1.58 -15.52 10.82
CA VAL A 11 0.98 -15.24 12.12
C VAL A 11 2.06 -14.60 13.01
N PHE A 12 1.73 -13.50 13.67
CA PHE A 12 2.61 -12.81 14.62
C PHE A 12 2.10 -13.04 16.06
N PRO A 13 2.61 -14.06 16.78
CA PRO A 13 2.17 -14.33 18.15
C PRO A 13 2.46 -13.13 19.06
N GLY A 14 1.47 -12.69 19.82
CA GLY A 14 1.59 -11.56 20.75
C GLY A 14 1.41 -10.17 20.13
N ALA A 15 1.09 -10.06 18.84
CA ALA A 15 0.74 -8.78 18.24
C ALA A 15 -0.58 -8.24 18.83
N LYS A 16 -0.55 -7.02 19.40
CA LYS A 16 -1.74 -6.37 19.95
C LYS A 16 -2.71 -5.90 18.85
N GLN A 17 -2.18 -5.50 17.70
CA GLN A 17 -2.96 -5.09 16.54
C GLN A 17 -2.16 -5.40 15.28
N MET A 18 -2.84 -5.99 14.29
CA MET A 18 -2.31 -6.18 12.94
C MET A 18 -3.15 -5.36 11.98
N ILE A 19 -2.49 -4.50 11.19
CA ILE A 19 -3.16 -3.67 10.19
C ILE A 19 -2.61 -4.09 8.83
N HIS A 20 -3.51 -4.51 7.94
CA HIS A 20 -3.19 -4.84 6.56
C HIS A 20 -4.00 -3.93 5.65
N GLN A 21 -3.32 -3.05 4.95
CA GLN A 21 -3.92 -2.17 3.95
C GLN A 21 -3.31 -2.46 2.59
N SER A 22 -4.18 -2.78 1.63
CA SER A 22 -3.78 -3.00 0.24
C SER A 22 -3.74 -1.69 -0.53
N PHE A 23 -2.75 -1.56 -1.40
CA PHE A 23 -2.67 -0.49 -2.39
C PHE A 23 -2.51 -1.09 -3.79
N GLU A 24 -2.89 -0.32 -4.80
CA GLU A 24 -2.64 -0.66 -6.19
C GLU A 24 -1.13 -0.82 -6.43
N ASP A 25 -0.75 -1.75 -7.30
CA ASP A 25 0.66 -1.99 -7.63
C ASP A 25 1.09 -1.06 -8.76
N PRO A 26 1.93 -0.05 -8.51
CA PRO A 26 2.33 0.87 -9.56
C PRO A 26 3.27 0.22 -10.59
N SER A 27 3.84 -0.96 -10.29
CA SER A 27 4.72 -1.68 -11.23
C SER A 27 3.97 -2.32 -12.40
N SER A 28 2.65 -2.52 -12.28
CA SER A 28 1.81 -2.97 -13.39
C SER A 28 1.33 -1.84 -14.31
N ALA A 29 1.72 -0.58 -14.04
CA ALA A 29 1.41 0.53 -14.92
C ALA A 29 2.08 0.36 -16.29
N ASN A 30 1.31 0.59 -17.35
CA ASN A 30 1.79 0.57 -18.73
C ASN A 30 1.67 1.98 -19.32
N GLY A 31 2.55 2.32 -20.25
CA GLY A 31 2.55 3.61 -20.93
C GLY A 31 3.93 4.24 -20.99
N THR A 32 3.95 5.54 -21.25
CA THR A 32 5.14 6.38 -21.22
C THR A 32 5.72 6.46 -19.81
N LYS A 33 6.94 6.98 -19.71
CA LYS A 33 7.62 7.20 -18.42
C LYS A 33 6.82 8.17 -17.56
N GLU A 34 6.21 9.18 -18.16
CA GLU A 34 5.41 10.21 -17.50
C GLU A 34 4.10 9.62 -16.95
N GLU A 35 3.39 8.83 -17.76
CA GLU A 35 2.16 8.13 -17.33
C GLU A 35 2.47 7.13 -16.20
N THR A 36 3.56 6.37 -16.33
CA THR A 36 4.02 5.47 -15.27
C THR A 36 4.31 6.25 -13.99
N LEU A 37 5.07 7.35 -14.08
CA LEU A 37 5.43 8.17 -12.92
C LEU A 37 4.21 8.76 -12.23
N GLU A 38 3.17 9.11 -12.97
CA GLU A 38 1.90 9.59 -12.43
C GLU A 38 1.20 8.52 -11.59
N VAL A 39 1.17 7.26 -12.06
CA VAL A 39 0.63 6.13 -11.29
C VAL A 39 1.41 5.93 -9.98
N TYR A 40 2.75 5.98 -10.02
CA TYR A 40 3.58 5.90 -8.82
C TYR A 40 3.27 7.01 -7.82
N ARG A 41 3.12 8.26 -8.29
CA ARG A 41 2.77 9.41 -7.43
C ARG A 41 1.39 9.23 -6.80
N LYS A 42 0.41 8.76 -7.57
CA LYS A 42 -0.94 8.48 -7.09
C LYS A 42 -0.93 7.45 -5.97
N VAL A 43 -0.24 6.32 -6.14
CA VAL A 43 -0.14 5.27 -5.11
C VAL A 43 0.57 5.80 -3.86
N ARG A 44 1.68 6.55 -4.02
CA ARG A 44 2.37 7.20 -2.89
C ARG A 44 1.42 8.11 -2.10
N ASP A 45 0.62 8.91 -2.78
CA ASP A 45 -0.28 9.87 -2.13
C ASP A 45 -1.45 9.16 -1.43
N GLN A 46 -1.92 8.04 -1.96
CA GLN A 46 -2.88 7.16 -1.29
C GLN A 46 -2.29 6.59 0.01
N ILE A 47 -1.05 6.08 -0.01
CA ILE A 47 -0.35 5.57 1.18
C ILE A 47 -0.22 6.68 2.22
N LYS A 48 0.26 7.87 1.81
CA LYS A 48 0.41 9.02 2.70
C LYS A 48 -0.91 9.38 3.38
N ARG A 49 -1.98 9.50 2.61
CA ARG A 49 -3.31 9.84 3.14
C ARG A 49 -3.80 8.80 4.14
N TRP A 50 -3.69 7.52 3.78
CA TRP A 50 -4.12 6.43 4.65
C TRP A 50 -3.36 6.44 5.98
N ILE A 51 -2.05 6.65 5.97
CA ILE A 51 -1.24 6.76 7.20
C ILE A 51 -1.73 7.92 8.07
N LEU A 52 -1.94 9.10 7.47
CA LEU A 52 -2.38 10.29 8.21
C LEU A 52 -3.77 10.11 8.84
N GLU A 53 -4.67 9.41 8.16
CA GLU A 53 -6.05 9.22 8.61
C GLU A 53 -6.20 8.04 9.60
N ASN A 54 -5.38 6.99 9.47
CA ASN A 54 -5.64 5.71 10.14
C ASN A 54 -4.60 5.31 11.19
N LEU A 55 -3.40 5.92 11.17
CA LEU A 55 -2.33 5.56 12.10
C LEU A 55 -2.09 6.57 13.23
N ASN A 56 -2.94 7.59 13.36
CA ASN A 56 -2.92 8.56 14.46
C ASN A 56 -1.49 9.03 14.82
N ILE A 57 -0.69 9.37 13.80
CA ILE A 57 0.71 9.79 13.96
C ILE A 57 0.80 11.26 14.45
N PHE A 58 -0.31 11.82 14.94
CA PHE A 58 -0.39 13.08 15.67
C PHE A 58 -1.34 12.94 16.86
#